data_AF-A0A1Q5BI37-F1
#
_entry.id   AF-A0A1Q5BI37-F1
#
_cell.length_a   1.000
_cell.length_b   1.000
_cell.length_c   1.000
_cell.angle_alpha   90.00
_cell.angle_beta   90.00
_cell.angle_gamma   90.00
#
_symmetry.space_group_name_H-M   'P 1'
#
loop_
_entity.id
_entity.type
_entity.pdbx_description
1 polymer ?
#
loop_
_entity_poly.entity_id
_entity_poly.type
_entity_poly.pdbx_seq_one_letter_code
_entity_poly.pdbx_strand_id
1 'polypeptide(L)'
;MQLNQAPSEGVTSGDLKSNRKTWVRVGEGVTDLKGGVGKALTKLADGQTGLGDTTGSVSAAAQKELYDSWKKYVSDVRGRCEALGGLLQKAGHDLSKTDEEALADLEKLQVKYEDTKAVGGQSKEK
;
A
#
# COMPACT_ATOMS: atom_id res chain seq x y z
N MET A 1 -49.59 -7.03 5.46
CA MET A 1 -48.27 -6.44 5.17
C MET A 1 -47.26 -7.10 6.09
N GLN A 2 -46.40 -7.97 5.56
CA GLN A 2 -45.28 -8.54 6.32
C GLN A 2 -44.02 -7.74 5.95
N LEU A 3 -43.37 -7.16 6.96
CA LEU A 3 -42.10 -6.46 6.81
C LEU A 3 -41.00 -7.52 6.81
N ASN A 4 -40.26 -7.60 5.70
CA ASN A 4 -39.07 -8.43 5.56
C ASN A 4 -38.01 -7.97 6.58
N GLN A 5 -37.80 -8.74 7.64
CA GLN A 5 -36.62 -8.60 8.48
C GLN A 5 -35.43 -9.16 7.69
N ALA A 6 -34.51 -8.28 7.30
CA ALA A 6 -33.17 -8.69 6.92
C ALA A 6 -32.47 -9.28 8.16
N PRO A 7 -31.64 -10.33 8.04
CA PRO A 7 -30.82 -10.79 9.15
C PRO A 7 -29.92 -9.65 9.60
N SER A 8 -30.02 -9.28 10.87
CA SER A 8 -28.99 -8.47 11.51
C SER A 8 -27.75 -9.34 11.60
N GLU A 9 -26.81 -9.14 10.67
CA GLU A 9 -25.44 -9.66 10.75
C GLU A 9 -24.74 -8.95 11.94
N GLY A 10 -25.16 -9.30 13.14
CA GLY A 10 -24.51 -8.87 14.38
C GLY A 10 -23.25 -9.69 14.55
N VAL A 11 -22.09 -9.07 14.29
CA VAL A 11 -20.78 -9.66 14.60
C VAL A 11 -20.73 -9.91 16.11
N THR A 12 -20.76 -11.18 16.49
CA THR A 12 -20.68 -11.56 17.91
C THR A 12 -19.22 -11.58 18.35
N SER A 13 -18.95 -11.31 19.62
CA SER A 13 -17.60 -11.27 20.22
C SER A 13 -16.77 -12.57 19.99
N GLY A 14 -17.40 -13.68 19.60
CA GLY A 14 -16.74 -14.93 19.20
C GLY A 14 -16.05 -14.86 17.83
N ASP A 15 -16.61 -14.14 16.87
CA ASP A 15 -16.01 -13.93 15.54
C ASP A 15 -14.74 -13.07 15.63
N LEU A 16 -14.68 -12.14 16.58
CA LEU A 16 -13.58 -11.20 16.76
C LEU A 16 -12.26 -11.87 17.21
N LYS A 17 -12.35 -12.92 18.03
CA LYS A 17 -11.18 -13.71 18.47
C LYS A 17 -10.63 -14.58 17.32
N SER A 18 -11.51 -15.01 16.41
CA SER A 18 -11.16 -15.72 15.18
C SER A 18 -10.48 -14.78 14.17
N ASN A 19 -11.02 -13.57 14.01
CA ASN A 19 -10.52 -12.58 13.06
C ASN A 19 -9.19 -11.94 13.47
N ARG A 20 -8.84 -11.94 14.77
CA ARG A 20 -7.55 -11.41 15.24
C ARG A 20 -6.33 -12.05 14.56
N LYS A 21 -6.31 -13.37 14.48
CA LYS A 21 -5.22 -14.10 13.81
C LYS A 21 -5.19 -13.77 12.32
N THR A 22 -6.35 -13.53 11.72
CA THR A 22 -6.48 -13.08 10.34
C THR A 22 -5.86 -11.68 10.16
N TRP A 23 -6.15 -10.72 11.03
CA TRP A 23 -5.55 -9.38 10.98
C TRP A 23 -4.02 -9.41 11.06
N VAL A 24 -3.46 -10.18 12.00
CA VAL A 24 -2.00 -10.37 12.11
C VAL A 24 -1.44 -10.98 10.81
N ARG A 25 -2.04 -12.07 10.33
CA ARG A 25 -1.57 -12.79 9.14
C ARG A 25 -1.63 -11.95 7.87
N VAL A 26 -2.70 -11.18 7.68
CA VAL A 26 -2.81 -10.27 6.54
C VAL A 26 -1.77 -9.15 6.67
N GLY A 27 -1.57 -8.60 7.86
CA GLY A 27 -0.55 -7.59 8.11
C GLY A 27 0.88 -8.09 7.87
N GLU A 28 1.18 -9.34 8.23
CA GLU A 28 2.44 -10.03 7.87
C GLU A 28 2.58 -10.15 6.35
N GLY A 29 1.55 -10.61 5.65
CA GLY A 29 1.58 -10.72 4.18
C GLY A 29 1.82 -9.38 3.47
N VAL A 30 1.23 -8.29 3.98
CA VAL A 30 1.48 -6.93 3.46
C VAL A 30 2.91 -6.47 3.78
N THR A 31 3.45 -6.84 4.94
CA THR A 31 4.85 -6.56 5.32
C THR A 31 5.83 -7.35 4.46
N ASP A 32 5.51 -8.59 4.09
CA ASP A 32 6.30 -9.38 3.15
C ASP A 32 6.28 -8.75 1.75
N LEU A 33 5.12 -8.25 1.30
CA LEU A 33 5.02 -7.49 0.06
C LEU A 33 5.91 -6.23 0.10
N LYS A 34 5.92 -5.46 1.20
CA LYS A 34 6.88 -4.35 1.42
C LYS A 34 8.32 -4.82 1.21
N GLY A 35 8.68 -6.00 1.71
CA GLY A 35 9.98 -6.62 1.51
C GLY A 35 10.29 -6.90 0.03
N GLY A 36 9.33 -7.48 -0.69
CA GLY A 36 9.43 -7.72 -2.14
C GLY A 36 9.60 -6.43 -2.95
N VAL A 37 8.80 -5.40 -2.64
CA VAL A 37 8.88 -4.07 -3.25
C VAL A 37 10.24 -3.41 -2.95
N GLY A 38 10.76 -3.57 -1.73
CA GLY A 38 12.11 -3.12 -1.37
C GLY A 38 13.20 -3.75 -2.22
N LYS A 39 13.13 -5.06 -2.45
CA LYS A 39 14.06 -5.76 -3.36
C LYS A 39 13.96 -5.25 -4.79
N ALA A 40 12.76 -4.93 -5.26
CA ALA A 40 12.56 -4.34 -6.59
C ALA A 40 13.18 -2.93 -6.69
N LEU A 41 13.06 -2.09 -5.65
CA LEU A 41 13.73 -0.79 -5.59
C LEU A 41 15.25 -0.91 -5.67
N THR A 42 15.83 -1.87 -4.95
CA THR A 42 17.27 -2.14 -5.04
C THR A 42 17.65 -2.51 -6.46
N LYS A 43 16.96 -3.47 -7.09
CA LYS A 43 17.23 -3.86 -8.48
C LYS A 43 17.08 -2.69 -9.47
N LEU A 44 16.11 -1.81 -9.25
CA LEU A 44 15.92 -0.62 -10.08
C LEU A 44 17.10 0.35 -9.95
N ALA A 45 17.59 0.56 -8.72
CA ALA A 45 18.79 1.37 -8.47
C ALA A 45 20.05 0.75 -9.08
N ASP A 46 20.21 -0.57 -8.92
CA ASP A 46 21.33 -1.31 -9.49
C ASP A 46 21.35 -1.19 -11.02
N GLY A 47 20.20 -1.33 -11.67
CA GLY A 47 20.05 -1.20 -13.12
C GLY A 47 20.34 0.21 -13.67
N GLN A 48 20.31 1.24 -12.82
CA GLN A 48 20.67 2.61 -13.17
C GLN A 48 22.18 2.88 -13.06
N THR A 49 22.93 1.97 -12.43
CA THR A 49 24.37 2.11 -12.23
C THR A 49 25.08 2.22 -13.58
N GLY A 50 26.00 3.19 -13.70
CA GLY A 50 26.80 3.39 -14.90
C GLY A 50 26.22 4.38 -15.91
N LEU A 51 25.03 4.96 -15.69
CA LEU A 51 24.48 5.98 -16.60
C LEU A 51 25.34 7.26 -16.67
N GLY A 52 26.08 7.59 -15.61
CA GLY A 52 26.98 8.74 -15.59
C GLY A 52 26.28 10.09 -15.75
N ASP A 53 27.01 11.08 -16.25
CA ASP A 53 26.44 12.37 -16.66
C ASP A 53 25.58 12.19 -17.92
N THR A 54 24.38 12.75 -17.91
CA THR A 54 23.43 12.67 -19.04
C THR A 54 23.62 13.78 -20.07
N THR A 55 24.55 14.72 -19.84
CA THR A 55 24.81 15.86 -20.72
C THR A 55 25.14 15.41 -22.14
N GLY A 56 24.42 15.95 -23.12
CA GLY A 56 24.63 15.64 -24.54
C GLY A 56 23.96 14.36 -25.04
N SER A 57 23.27 13.59 -24.18
CA SER A 57 22.54 12.38 -24.58
C SER A 57 21.08 12.44 -24.16
N VAL A 58 20.20 12.64 -25.15
CA VAL A 58 18.74 12.70 -24.94
C VAL A 58 18.20 11.36 -24.40
N SER A 59 18.74 10.22 -24.85
CA SER A 59 18.34 8.92 -24.36
C SER A 59 18.77 8.68 -22.90
N ALA A 60 19.95 9.18 -22.51
CA ALA A 60 20.40 9.08 -21.13
C ALA A 60 19.54 9.96 -20.19
N ALA A 61 19.19 11.19 -20.62
CA ALA A 61 18.28 12.05 -19.88
C ALA A 61 16.89 11.41 -19.70
N ALA A 62 16.32 10.87 -20.78
CA ALA A 62 15.03 10.17 -20.73
C ALA A 62 15.06 8.94 -19.80
N GLN A 63 16.15 8.16 -19.84
CA GLN A 63 16.34 7.02 -18.94
C GLN A 63 16.40 7.46 -17.46
N LYS A 64 17.08 8.57 -17.17
CA LYS A 64 17.14 9.15 -15.82
C LYS A 64 15.77 9.59 -15.32
N GLU A 65 15.01 10.29 -16.15
CA GLU A 65 13.64 10.72 -15.79
C GLU A 65 12.73 9.52 -15.52
N LEU A 66 12.80 8.47 -16.36
CA LEU A 66 12.05 7.24 -16.17
C LEU A 66 12.41 6.57 -14.84
N TYR A 67 13.71 6.43 -14.55
CA TYR A 67 14.18 5.87 -13.29
C TYR A 67 13.67 6.67 -12.09
N ASP A 68 13.80 8.00 -12.10
CA ASP A 68 13.40 8.87 -10.99
C ASP A 68 11.88 8.74 -10.73
N SER A 69 11.08 8.67 -11.79
CA SER A 69 9.63 8.45 -11.71
C SER A 69 9.27 7.09 -11.11
N TRP A 70 9.86 5.99 -11.61
CA TRP A 70 9.60 4.65 -11.09
C TRP A 70 10.11 4.47 -9.67
N LYS A 71 11.29 4.99 -9.35
CA LYS A 71 11.83 4.98 -7.99
C LYS A 71 10.87 5.65 -7.02
N LYS A 72 10.34 6.82 -7.38
CA LYS A 72 9.34 7.51 -6.56
C LYS A 72 8.09 6.65 -6.37
N TYR A 73 7.47 6.18 -7.45
CA TYR A 73 6.24 5.38 -7.39
C TYR A 73 6.40 4.12 -6.52
N VAL A 74 7.44 3.33 -6.76
CA VAL A 74 7.67 2.07 -6.03
C VAL A 74 8.04 2.34 -4.56
N SER A 75 8.72 3.46 -4.27
CA SER A 75 8.98 3.90 -2.87
C SER A 75 7.69 4.26 -2.15
N ASP A 76 6.77 4.97 -2.82
CA ASP A 76 5.48 5.34 -2.26
C ASP A 76 4.62 4.09 -2.01
N VAL A 77 4.62 3.10 -2.92
CA VAL A 77 3.97 1.79 -2.73
C VAL A 77 4.57 1.03 -1.54
N ARG A 78 5.90 1.04 -1.37
CA ARG A 78 6.55 0.42 -0.21
C ARG A 78 6.08 1.06 1.10
N GLY A 79 5.99 2.39 1.13
CA GLY A 79 5.47 3.14 2.29
C GLY A 79 4.01 2.81 2.61
N ARG A 80 3.16 2.63 1.58
CA ARG A 80 1.77 2.16 1.74
C ARG A 80 1.72 0.79 2.41
N CYS A 81 2.51 -0.16 1.93
CA CYS A 81 2.58 -1.51 2.50
C CYS A 81 3.05 -1.48 3.96
N GLU A 82 4.06 -0.65 4.27
CA GLU A 82 4.53 -0.48 5.66
C GLU A 82 3.44 0.03 6.59
N ALA A 83 2.74 1.10 6.19
CA ALA A 83 1.71 1.70 7.02
C ALA A 83 0.48 0.77 7.17
N LEU A 84 0.03 0.13 6.08
CA LEU A 84 -1.09 -0.81 6.12
C LEU A 84 -0.74 -2.05 6.94
N GLY A 85 0.40 -2.69 6.68
CA GLY A 85 0.84 -3.90 7.38
C GLY A 85 0.93 -3.67 8.89
N GLY A 86 1.54 -2.55 9.31
CA GLY A 86 1.65 -2.18 10.71
C GLY A 86 0.29 -1.94 11.39
N LEU A 87 -0.66 -1.30 10.70
CA LEU A 87 -2.01 -1.09 11.22
C LEU A 87 -2.77 -2.41 11.42
N LEU A 88 -2.70 -3.31 10.44
CA LEU A 88 -3.35 -4.63 10.50
C LEU A 88 -2.77 -5.50 11.61
N GLN A 89 -1.44 -5.52 11.75
CA GLN A 89 -0.78 -6.20 12.88
C GLN A 89 -1.19 -5.59 14.22
N LYS A 90 -1.25 -4.26 14.32
CA LYS A 90 -1.67 -3.58 15.55
C LYS A 90 -3.12 -3.92 15.93
N ALA A 91 -4.06 -3.90 14.96
CA ALA A 91 -5.44 -4.33 15.18
C ALA A 91 -5.52 -5.80 15.63
N GLY A 92 -4.63 -6.64 15.10
CA GLY A 92 -4.48 -8.04 15.51
C GLY A 92 -3.81 -8.26 16.88
N HIS A 93 -3.07 -7.29 17.44
CA HIS A 93 -2.39 -7.46 18.72
C HIS A 93 -3.08 -6.73 19.88
N ASP A 94 -3.72 -5.60 19.59
CA ASP A 94 -4.34 -4.75 20.59
C ASP A 94 -5.66 -5.36 21.08
N LEU A 95 -5.64 -5.84 22.32
CA LEU A 95 -6.80 -6.44 22.99
C LEU A 95 -7.85 -5.41 23.40
N SER A 96 -7.47 -4.13 23.49
CA SER A 96 -8.34 -3.03 23.93
C SER A 96 -8.94 -2.23 22.79
N LYS A 97 -8.41 -2.38 21.57
CA LYS A 97 -8.88 -1.64 20.40
C LYS A 97 -10.18 -2.21 19.86
N THR A 98 -11.14 -1.32 19.62
CA THR A 98 -12.42 -1.63 19.00
C THR A 98 -12.32 -1.69 17.47
N ASP A 99 -13.30 -2.33 16.83
CA ASP A 99 -13.35 -2.43 15.37
C ASP A 99 -13.56 -1.05 14.73
N GLU A 100 -14.29 -0.15 15.39
CA GLU A 100 -14.51 1.24 14.96
C GLU A 100 -13.19 2.03 14.94
N GLU A 101 -12.35 1.85 15.96
CA GLU A 101 -11.02 2.47 16.00
C GLU A 101 -10.08 1.88 14.93
N ALA A 102 -10.20 0.59 14.64
CA ALA A 102 -9.45 -0.05 13.55
C ALA A 102 -9.89 0.49 12.18
N LEU A 103 -11.19 0.62 11.95
CA LEU A 103 -11.77 1.19 10.74
C LEU A 103 -11.33 2.66 10.56
N ALA A 104 -11.44 3.48 11.61
CA ALA A 104 -11.03 4.88 11.55
C ALA A 104 -9.54 5.06 11.20
N ASP A 105 -8.67 4.15 11.63
CA ASP A 105 -7.26 4.17 11.25
C ASP A 105 -7.03 3.74 9.78
N LEU A 106 -7.83 2.81 9.27
CA LEU A 106 -7.80 2.43 7.85
C LEU A 106 -8.33 3.56 6.95
N GLU A 107 -9.38 4.27 7.37
CA GLU A 107 -9.92 5.43 6.63
C GLU A 107 -8.90 6.57 6.55
N LYS A 108 -8.18 6.87 7.65
CA LYS A 108 -7.06 7.84 7.62
C LYS A 108 -5.97 7.42 6.64
N LEU A 109 -5.70 6.12 6.55
CA LEU A 109 -4.72 5.58 5.62
C LEU A 109 -5.17 5.78 4.16
N GLN A 110 -6.46 5.58 3.87
CA GLN A 110 -7.03 5.80 2.54
C GLN A 110 -6.91 7.28 2.12
N VAL A 111 -7.18 8.22 3.02
CA VAL A 111 -7.00 9.66 2.76
C VAL A 111 -5.52 10.00 2.50
N LYS A 112 -4.61 9.43 3.30
CA LYS A 112 -3.16 9.66 3.15
C LYS A 112 -2.62 9.11 1.82
N TYR A 113 -3.21 8.03 1.34
CA TYR A 113 -2.77 7.32 0.15
C TYR A 113 -3.88 7.24 -0.88
N GLU A 114 -4.48 8.39 -1.22
CA GLU A 114 -5.36 8.48 -2.39
C GLU A 114 -4.74 7.73 -3.57
N ASP A 115 -5.58 6.98 -4.25
CA ASP A 115 -5.13 6.09 -5.30
C ASP A 115 -4.33 6.89 -6.32
N THR A 116 -3.18 6.36 -6.72
CA THR A 116 -2.32 7.11 -7.62
C THR A 116 -3.05 7.16 -8.95
N LYS A 117 -3.49 8.36 -9.39
CA LYS A 117 -4.06 8.52 -10.73
C LYS A 117 -3.13 7.82 -11.73
N ALA A 118 -3.69 7.14 -12.73
CA ALA A 118 -2.89 6.49 -13.75
C ALA A 118 -2.00 7.54 -14.44
N VAL A 119 -0.73 7.61 -14.05
CA VAL A 119 0.25 8.60 -14.54
C VAL A 119 0.92 8.17 -15.86
N GLY A 120 0.61 6.97 -16.36
CA GLY A 120 1.15 6.44 -17.62
C GLY A 120 0.17 6.59 -18.78
N GLY A 121 0.66 7.03 -19.95
CA GLY A 121 -0.13 7.05 -21.20
C GLY A 121 -1.08 8.23 -21.38
N GLN A 122 -1.09 9.22 -20.47
CA GLN A 122 -1.85 10.45 -20.69
C GLN A 122 -1.20 11.27 -21.81
N SER A 123 -1.90 11.43 -22.93
CA SER A 123 -1.52 12.37 -23.97
C SER A 123 -1.43 13.76 -23.35
N LYS A 124 -0.28 14.42 -23.42
CA LYS A 124 -0.22 15.85 -23.13
C LYS A 124 -1.03 16.53 -24.22
N GLU A 125 -2.21 17.04 -23.86
CA GLU A 125 -2.98 17.91 -24.75
C GLU A 125 -2.09 19.07 -25.20
N LYS A 126 -2.19 19.36 -26.48
CA LYS A 126 -1.27 20.20 -27.26
C LYS A 126 -1.63 21.67 -27.12
#